data_AF-A0A2A5GI16-F1
#
_entry.id   AF-A0A2A5GI16-F1
#
_cell.length_a   1.000
_cell.length_b   1.000
_cell.length_c   1.000
_cell.angle_alpha   90.00
_cell.angle_beta   90.00
_cell.angle_gamma   90.00
#
_symmetry.space_group_name_H-M   'P 1'
#
loop_
_entity.id
_entity.type
_entity.pdbx_description
1 polymer ?
#
loop_
_entity_poly.entity_id
_entity_poly.type
_entity_poly.pdbx_seq_one_letter_code
_entity_poly.pdbx_strand_id
1 'polypeptide(L)'
;MKVYRKVDVDKVQDNIISVINPSKRIIDLEKKLKFSETFGNQVALADAYLESEMYDKAIENYEASLKDVFKNDFHVISKLVEAHYSHSQFDKAIAYAEKIKDNAKFKKSKGAFLYGLALEKKGHIQLSEEQLVQFDAPFSRYQERLVLGQFYIRNKKDKEAKTILQEIVDESKRLSKQGYSTNRIIIKKAEEILATLA
;
A
#
# COMPACT_ATOMS: atom_id res chain seq x y z
N MET A 1 -32.39 -53.45 -26.79
CA MET A 1 -31.32 -53.45 -25.76
C MET A 1 -31.00 -52.01 -25.36
N LYS A 2 -31.01 -51.72 -24.06
CA LYS A 2 -30.45 -50.49 -23.46
C LYS A 2 -28.92 -50.48 -23.63
N VAL A 3 -28.28 -49.32 -23.70
CA VAL A 3 -27.37 -48.76 -22.65
C VAL A 3 -27.09 -47.27 -22.97
N TYR A 4 -27.28 -46.42 -21.96
CA TYR A 4 -26.80 -45.03 -21.91
C TYR A 4 -25.35 -44.99 -21.39
N ARG A 5 -24.52 -44.03 -21.85
CA ARG A 5 -23.48 -43.39 -21.03
C ARG A 5 -23.40 -41.89 -21.34
N LYS A 6 -23.76 -41.08 -20.33
CA LYS A 6 -23.27 -39.71 -20.10
C LYS A 6 -21.82 -39.78 -19.55
N VAL A 7 -21.20 -38.61 -19.36
CA VAL A 7 -19.89 -38.27 -18.72
C VAL A 7 -18.88 -37.83 -19.80
N ASP A 8 -18.35 -36.60 -19.86
CA ASP A 8 -18.39 -35.47 -18.93
C ASP A 8 -18.28 -34.12 -19.67
N VAL A 9 -18.97 -33.14 -19.09
CA VAL A 9 -18.82 -31.71 -19.32
C VAL A 9 -17.73 -31.24 -18.37
N ASP A 10 -16.50 -31.08 -18.85
CA ASP A 10 -15.46 -30.40 -18.08
C ASP A 10 -15.18 -29.00 -18.63
N LYS A 11 -15.71 -28.07 -17.83
CA LYS A 11 -15.44 -26.64 -17.71
C LYS A 11 -14.00 -26.27 -18.04
N VAL A 12 -13.83 -25.61 -19.17
CA VAL A 12 -12.74 -24.63 -19.32
C VAL A 12 -13.29 -23.29 -18.83
N GLN A 13 -13.24 -23.08 -17.51
CA GLN A 13 -13.24 -21.74 -16.93
C GLN A 13 -11.79 -21.27 -16.93
N ASP A 14 -11.26 -20.94 -18.11
CA ASP A 14 -9.99 -20.25 -18.18
C ASP A 14 -10.25 -18.77 -17.90
N ASN A 15 -9.75 -18.35 -16.74
CA ASN A 15 -9.71 -16.98 -16.28
C ASN A 15 -9.23 -16.06 -17.41
N ILE A 16 -10.09 -15.12 -17.81
CA ILE A 16 -9.72 -13.98 -18.65
C ILE A 16 -8.87 -13.05 -17.77
N ILE A 17 -7.60 -13.41 -17.56
CA ILE A 17 -6.59 -12.46 -17.10
C ILE A 17 -6.28 -11.62 -18.33
N SER A 18 -6.68 -10.35 -18.33
CA SER A 18 -6.28 -9.41 -19.37
C SER A 18 -4.76 -9.47 -19.50
N VAL A 19 -4.25 -9.84 -20.68
CA VAL A 19 -2.81 -9.90 -20.93
C VAL A 19 -2.26 -8.48 -20.87
N ILE A 20 -1.84 -8.05 -19.68
CA ILE A 20 -1.07 -6.83 -19.50
C ILE A 20 0.23 -7.06 -20.26
N ASN A 21 0.43 -6.32 -21.35
CA ASN A 21 1.68 -6.36 -22.10
C ASN A 21 2.80 -5.78 -21.20
N PRO A 22 3.75 -6.59 -20.71
CA PRO A 22 4.77 -6.11 -19.80
C PRO A 22 5.63 -5.04 -20.49
N SER A 23 6.05 -4.03 -19.73
CA SER A 23 6.93 -2.99 -20.25
C SER A 23 8.27 -3.59 -20.71
N LYS A 24 8.94 -2.92 -21.66
CA LYS A 24 10.31 -3.30 -22.08
C LYS A 24 11.25 -3.49 -20.88
N ARG A 25 11.12 -2.63 -19.85
CA ARG A 25 11.91 -2.73 -18.60
C ARG A 25 11.69 -4.08 -17.90
N ILE A 26 10.44 -4.54 -17.77
CA ILE A 26 10.14 -5.85 -17.16
C ILE A 26 10.77 -6.97 -17.98
N ILE A 27 10.58 -6.96 -19.31
CA ILE A 27 11.13 -7.99 -20.20
C ILE A 27 12.66 -8.08 -20.08
N ASP A 28 13.34 -6.94 -20.03
CA ASP A 28 14.79 -6.90 -19.90
C ASP A 28 15.25 -7.41 -18.52
N LEU A 29 14.50 -7.11 -17.45
CA LEU A 29 14.76 -7.62 -16.10
C LEU A 29 14.51 -9.13 -15.97
N GLU A 30 13.46 -9.66 -16.60
CA GLU A 30 13.21 -11.11 -16.66
C GLU A 30 14.36 -11.84 -17.35
N LYS A 31 14.84 -11.32 -18.49
CA LYS A 31 16.02 -11.88 -19.18
C LYS A 31 17.25 -11.83 -18.29
N LYS A 32 17.45 -10.72 -17.57
CA LYS A 32 18.59 -10.55 -16.66
C LYS A 32 18.55 -11.54 -15.51
N LEU A 33 17.37 -11.76 -14.91
CA LEU A 33 17.18 -12.75 -13.86
C LEU A 33 17.42 -14.18 -14.38
N LYS A 34 16.88 -14.51 -15.56
CA LYS A 34 17.10 -15.81 -16.21
C LYS A 34 18.57 -16.08 -16.53
N PHE A 35 19.31 -15.04 -16.92
CA PHE A 35 20.75 -15.15 -17.15
C PHE A 35 21.54 -15.30 -15.84
N SER A 36 21.08 -14.66 -14.77
CA SER A 36 21.75 -14.69 -13.47
C SER A 36 20.76 -14.48 -12.31
N GLU A 37 20.48 -15.56 -11.59
CA GLU A 37 19.56 -15.60 -10.45
C GLU A 37 20.20 -15.03 -9.17
N THR A 38 20.47 -13.72 -9.19
CA THR A 38 20.98 -13.01 -8.01
C THR A 38 19.85 -12.34 -7.24
N PHE A 39 20.03 -12.19 -5.93
CA PHE A 39 19.13 -11.40 -5.08
C PHE A 39 18.81 -10.03 -5.68
N GLY A 40 19.83 -9.29 -6.13
CA GLY A 40 19.64 -7.97 -6.71
C GLY A 40 18.84 -7.97 -8.01
N ASN A 41 19.03 -8.96 -8.88
CA ASN A 41 18.24 -9.06 -10.11
C ASN A 41 16.78 -9.40 -9.82
N GLN A 42 16.53 -10.25 -8.82
CA GLN A 42 15.19 -10.67 -8.42
C GLN A 42 14.41 -9.54 -7.77
N VAL A 43 15.04 -8.81 -6.85
CA VAL A 43 14.44 -7.62 -6.21
C VAL A 43 14.17 -6.53 -7.24
N ALA A 44 15.09 -6.27 -8.18
CA ALA A 44 14.87 -5.28 -9.23
C ALA A 44 13.69 -5.64 -10.14
N LEU A 45 13.48 -6.93 -10.44
CA LEU A 45 12.31 -7.41 -11.16
C LEU A 45 11.03 -7.24 -10.35
N ALA A 46 11.07 -7.56 -9.05
CA ALA A 46 9.94 -7.36 -8.13
C ALA A 46 9.53 -5.89 -8.03
N ASP A 47 10.49 -4.97 -7.91
CA ASP A 47 10.25 -3.53 -7.91
C ASP A 47 9.55 -3.07 -9.19
N ALA A 48 10.03 -3.54 -10.35
CA ALA A 48 9.41 -3.20 -11.64
C ALA A 48 7.97 -3.74 -11.76
N TYR A 49 7.70 -4.92 -11.19
CA TYR A 49 6.35 -5.47 -11.11
C TYR A 49 5.45 -4.65 -10.19
N LEU A 50 5.95 -4.24 -9.02
CA LEU A 50 5.18 -3.42 -8.08
C LEU A 50 4.87 -2.04 -8.68
N GLU A 51 5.83 -1.40 -9.34
CA GLU A 51 5.65 -0.14 -10.06
C GLU A 51 4.60 -0.24 -11.19
N SER A 52 4.44 -1.43 -11.77
CA SER A 52 3.48 -1.72 -12.84
C SER A 52 2.15 -2.30 -12.32
N GLU A 53 1.93 -2.25 -11.00
CA GLU A 53 0.73 -2.79 -10.32
C GLU A 53 0.49 -4.30 -10.55
N MET A 54 1.53 -5.03 -10.97
CA MET A 54 1.50 -6.49 -11.16
C MET A 54 1.78 -7.18 -9.84
N TYR A 55 0.87 -7.00 -8.87
CA TYR A 55 1.14 -7.30 -7.47
C TYR A 55 1.48 -8.76 -7.19
N ASP A 56 0.77 -9.71 -7.81
CA ASP A 56 1.04 -11.14 -7.63
C ASP A 56 2.50 -11.49 -7.97
N LYS A 57 2.97 -11.02 -9.13
CA LYS A 57 4.35 -11.25 -9.58
C LYS A 57 5.37 -10.53 -8.71
N ALA A 58 5.06 -9.32 -8.24
CA ALA A 58 5.92 -8.58 -7.33
C ALA A 58 6.09 -9.35 -6.02
N ILE A 59 4.97 -9.78 -5.41
CA ILE A 59 4.95 -10.57 -4.17
C ILE A 59 5.76 -11.85 -4.34
N GLU A 60 5.50 -12.63 -5.40
CA GLU A 60 6.22 -13.88 -5.67
C GLU A 60 7.74 -13.65 -5.72
N ASN A 61 8.19 -12.65 -6.46
CA ASN A 61 9.62 -12.36 -6.59
C ASN A 61 10.23 -11.85 -5.28
N TYR A 62 9.55 -11.00 -4.53
CA TYR A 62 10.04 -10.56 -3.22
C TYR A 62 10.11 -11.70 -2.21
N GLU A 63 9.06 -12.52 -2.07
CA GLU A 63 9.05 -13.67 -1.16
C GLU A 63 10.17 -14.67 -1.51
N ALA A 64 10.35 -14.96 -2.80
CA ALA A 64 11.41 -15.86 -3.24
C ALA A 64 12.82 -15.28 -3.05
N SER A 65 12.96 -13.96 -2.84
CA SER A 65 14.25 -13.29 -2.56
C SER A 65 14.63 -13.34 -1.07
N LEU A 66 13.69 -13.62 -0.17
CA LEU A 66 13.91 -13.73 1.28
C LEU A 66 14.47 -15.11 1.68
N LYS A 67 15.62 -15.48 1.12
CA LYS A 67 16.31 -16.75 1.41
C LYS A 67 17.67 -16.53 2.06
N ASP A 68 18.15 -17.54 2.78
CA ASP A 68 19.49 -17.59 3.39
C ASP A 68 19.83 -16.31 4.20
N VAL A 69 20.85 -15.58 3.76
CA VAL A 69 21.34 -14.35 4.39
C VAL A 69 20.40 -13.16 4.21
N PHE A 70 19.45 -13.23 3.27
CA PHE A 70 18.50 -12.15 2.95
C PHE A 70 17.12 -12.32 3.58
N LYS A 71 16.89 -13.36 4.39
CA LYS A 71 15.57 -13.66 5.02
C LYS A 71 14.94 -12.51 5.81
N ASN A 72 15.77 -11.58 6.29
CA ASN A 72 15.37 -10.41 7.07
C ASN A 72 15.71 -9.09 6.37
N ASP A 73 15.86 -9.10 5.03
CA ASP A 73 16.19 -7.90 4.28
C ASP A 73 15.10 -6.83 4.47
N PHE A 74 15.51 -5.67 4.99
CA PHE A 74 14.59 -4.60 5.35
C PHE A 74 13.85 -4.03 4.14
N HIS A 75 14.56 -3.86 3.02
CA HIS A 75 13.97 -3.27 1.82
C HIS A 75 12.89 -4.19 1.26
N VAL A 76 13.20 -5.47 1.11
CA VAL A 76 12.25 -6.48 0.61
C VAL A 76 11.04 -6.61 1.53
N ILE A 77 11.24 -6.71 2.85
CA ILE A 77 10.11 -6.79 3.78
C ILE A 77 9.25 -5.52 3.71
N SER A 78 9.86 -4.33 3.65
CA SER A 78 9.10 -3.08 3.50
C SER A 78 8.30 -3.04 2.19
N LYS A 79 8.83 -3.62 1.11
CA LYS A 79 8.14 -3.71 -0.17
C LYS A 79 7.03 -4.76 -0.20
N LEU A 80 7.18 -5.85 0.55
CA LEU A 80 6.10 -6.81 0.76
C LEU A 80 4.92 -6.20 1.52
N VAL A 81 5.17 -5.33 2.51
CA VAL A 81 4.08 -4.57 3.16
C VAL A 81 3.30 -3.74 2.13
N GLU A 82 4.01 -3.01 1.26
CA GLU A 82 3.41 -2.21 0.19
C GLU A 82 2.63 -3.07 -0.80
N ALA A 83 3.25 -4.14 -1.32
CA ALA A 83 2.64 -5.00 -2.32
C ALA A 83 1.40 -5.73 -1.79
N HIS A 84 1.46 -6.30 -0.59
CA HIS A 84 0.31 -6.96 0.03
C HIS A 84 -0.81 -5.98 0.34
N TYR A 85 -0.51 -4.76 0.81
CA TYR A 85 -1.55 -3.76 1.04
C TYR A 85 -2.25 -3.37 -0.26
N SER A 86 -1.49 -3.05 -1.32
CA SER A 86 -2.04 -2.68 -2.62
C SER A 86 -2.85 -3.81 -3.27
N HIS A 87 -2.46 -5.06 -3.01
CA HIS A 87 -3.19 -6.25 -3.42
C HIS A 87 -4.33 -6.65 -2.46
N SER A 88 -4.68 -5.79 -1.50
CA SER A 88 -5.74 -6.02 -0.50
C SER A 88 -5.55 -7.25 0.41
N GLN A 89 -4.32 -7.77 0.50
CA GLN A 89 -3.93 -8.87 1.40
C GLN A 89 -3.49 -8.31 2.77
N PHE A 90 -4.41 -7.64 3.48
CA PHE A 90 -4.07 -6.87 4.67
C PHE A 90 -3.47 -7.69 5.82
N ASP A 91 -3.87 -8.95 6.02
CA ASP A 91 -3.26 -9.82 7.05
C ASP A 91 -1.77 -10.06 6.79
N LYS A 92 -1.40 -10.27 5.52
CA LYS A 92 0.00 -10.43 5.13
C LYS A 92 0.77 -9.11 5.26
N ALA A 93 0.16 -7.99 4.87
CA ALA A 93 0.78 -6.67 5.04
C ALA A 93 1.11 -6.40 6.52
N ILE A 94 0.19 -6.71 7.44
CA ILE A 94 0.41 -6.65 8.88
C ILE A 94 1.54 -7.60 9.29
N ALA A 95 1.47 -8.87 8.90
CA ALA A 95 2.46 -9.87 9.29
C ALA A 95 3.90 -9.50 8.86
N TYR A 96 4.09 -8.90 7.69
CA TYR A 96 5.40 -8.41 7.25
C TYR A 96 5.81 -7.12 7.95
N ALA A 97 4.89 -6.19 8.23
CA ALA A 97 5.18 -4.96 8.95
C ALA A 97 5.66 -5.24 10.37
N GLU A 98 5.02 -6.19 11.06
CA GLU A 98 5.40 -6.64 12.41
C GLU A 98 6.87 -7.09 12.50
N LYS A 99 7.45 -7.63 11.41
CA LYS A 99 8.86 -8.07 11.39
C LYS A 99 9.85 -6.91 11.44
N ILE A 100 9.43 -5.70 11.03
CA ILE A 100 10.32 -4.53 10.90
C ILE A 100 9.82 -3.30 11.67
N LYS A 101 8.72 -3.41 12.42
CA LYS A 101 8.08 -2.26 13.10
C LYS A 101 9.00 -1.51 14.06
N ASP A 102 9.92 -2.22 14.70
CA ASP A 102 10.86 -1.65 15.68
C ASP A 102 12.08 -1.00 15.00
N ASN A 103 12.27 -1.22 13.70
CA ASN A 103 13.35 -0.59 12.96
C ASN A 103 13.09 0.92 12.81
N ALA A 104 14.07 1.74 13.19
CA ALA A 104 13.95 3.20 13.10
C ALA A 104 13.64 3.70 11.68
N LYS A 105 14.13 3.01 10.63
CA LYS A 105 13.84 3.35 9.23
C LYS A 105 12.38 3.12 8.87
N PHE A 106 11.68 2.22 9.58
CA PHE A 106 10.28 1.90 9.29
C PHE A 106 9.31 2.96 9.82
N LYS A 107 9.53 3.46 11.05
CA LYS A 107 8.55 4.28 11.81
C LYS A 107 7.99 5.51 11.09
N LYS A 108 8.70 6.05 10.08
CA LYS A 108 8.26 7.21 9.29
C LYS A 108 8.14 6.92 7.79
N SER A 109 8.21 5.64 7.41
CA SER A 109 8.16 5.18 6.03
C SER A 109 6.72 5.05 5.51
N LYS A 110 6.58 4.96 4.19
CA LYS A 110 5.33 4.59 3.54
C LYS A 110 4.80 3.24 4.07
N GLY A 111 5.69 2.27 4.33
CA GLY A 111 5.31 0.96 4.87
C GLY A 111 4.62 1.04 6.23
N ALA A 112 5.12 1.88 7.15
CA ALA A 112 4.47 2.09 8.45
C ALA A 112 3.10 2.76 8.33
N PHE A 113 2.94 3.69 7.39
CA PHE A 113 1.63 4.28 7.11
C PHE A 113 0.64 3.24 6.60
N LEU A 114 1.04 2.41 5.63
CA LEU A 114 0.22 1.33 5.08
C LEU A 114 -0.10 0.26 6.13
N TYR A 115 0.81 0.00 7.08
CA TYR A 115 0.55 -0.86 8.23
C TYR A 115 -0.60 -0.33 9.09
N GLY A 116 -0.60 0.97 9.43
CA GLY A 116 -1.73 1.61 10.11
C GLY A 116 -3.06 1.42 9.36
N LEU A 117 -3.06 1.66 8.05
CA LEU A 117 -4.26 1.46 7.24
C LEU A 117 -4.69 -0.01 7.15
N ALA A 118 -3.75 -0.95 7.09
CA ALA A 118 -4.05 -2.38 7.11
C ALA A 118 -4.72 -2.81 8.43
N LEU A 119 -4.25 -2.28 9.56
CA LEU A 119 -4.85 -2.49 10.88
C LEU A 119 -6.30 -2.03 10.90
N GLU A 120 -6.62 -0.85 10.34
CA GLU A 120 -8.00 -0.38 10.21
C GLU A 120 -8.86 -1.37 9.42
N LYS A 121 -8.38 -1.85 8.26
CA LYS A 121 -9.10 -2.81 7.43
C LYS A 121 -9.39 -4.14 8.12
N LYS A 122 -8.63 -4.46 9.17
CA LYS A 122 -8.82 -5.66 10.01
C LYS A 122 -9.52 -5.38 11.33
N GLY A 123 -10.03 -4.17 11.53
CA GLY A 123 -10.80 -3.79 12.72
C GLY A 123 -9.93 -3.52 13.95
N HIS A 124 -8.61 -3.47 13.81
CA HIS A 124 -7.69 -3.10 14.89
C HIS A 124 -7.61 -1.57 15.03
N ILE A 125 -8.76 -0.93 15.31
CA ILE A 125 -8.94 0.52 15.21
C ILE A 125 -7.99 1.28 16.15
N GLN A 126 -7.84 0.84 17.40
CA GLN A 126 -6.94 1.48 18.36
C GLN A 126 -5.48 1.45 17.88
N LEU A 127 -4.99 0.27 17.46
CA LEU A 127 -3.62 0.14 16.96
C LEU A 127 -3.42 0.93 15.67
N SER A 128 -4.42 0.96 14.78
CA SER A 128 -4.39 1.79 13.58
C SER A 128 -4.19 3.26 13.93
N GLU A 129 -4.97 3.78 14.87
CA GLU A 129 -4.85 5.17 15.31
C GLU A 129 -3.47 5.47 15.89
N GLU A 130 -2.96 4.64 16.81
CA GLU A 130 -1.61 4.77 17.40
C GLU A 130 -0.49 4.82 16.35
N GLN A 131 -0.66 4.14 15.21
CA GLN A 131 0.27 4.20 14.08
C GLN A 131 0.07 5.46 13.22
N LEU A 132 -1.17 5.77 12.83
CA LEU A 132 -1.47 6.85 11.89
C LEU A 132 -1.20 8.23 12.48
N VAL A 133 -1.42 8.44 13.79
CA VAL A 133 -1.13 9.72 14.46
C VAL A 133 0.34 10.10 14.40
N GLN A 134 1.27 9.14 14.23
CA GLN A 134 2.70 9.45 14.06
C GLN A 134 3.00 10.17 12.73
N PHE A 135 2.05 10.19 11.81
CA PHE A 135 2.14 10.90 10.53
C PHE A 135 1.50 12.29 10.57
N ASP A 136 0.86 12.67 11.68
CA ASP A 136 0.40 14.03 11.89
C ASP A 136 1.59 14.95 12.13
N ALA A 137 1.90 15.76 11.12
CA ALA A 137 3.06 16.63 11.11
C ALA A 137 2.69 17.98 10.46
N PRO A 138 2.39 19.01 11.27
CA PRO A 138 2.00 20.35 10.79
C PRO A 138 2.93 20.89 9.70
N PHE A 139 2.35 21.61 8.74
CA PHE A 139 2.99 22.14 7.52
C PHE A 139 3.62 21.08 6.60
N SER A 140 3.38 19.80 6.85
CA SER A 140 3.87 18.69 6.05
C SER A 140 2.82 17.57 5.99
N ARG A 141 3.11 16.50 5.24
CA ARG A 141 2.30 15.26 5.24
C ARG A 141 0.80 15.50 5.05
N TYR A 142 0.43 16.47 4.22
CA TYR A 142 -0.96 16.86 4.00
C TYR A 142 -1.81 15.66 3.56
N GLN A 143 -1.26 14.79 2.70
CA GLN A 143 -1.93 13.57 2.26
C GLN A 143 -2.23 12.65 3.44
N GLU A 144 -1.25 12.35 4.28
CA GLU A 144 -1.40 11.47 5.43
C GLU A 144 -2.35 12.08 6.48
N ARG A 145 -2.29 13.39 6.71
CA ARG A 145 -3.19 14.11 7.61
C ARG A 145 -4.63 14.11 7.11
N LEU A 146 -4.85 14.28 5.80
CA LEU A 146 -6.19 14.12 5.21
C LEU A 146 -6.73 12.71 5.43
N VAL A 147 -5.90 11.68 5.21
CA VAL A 147 -6.28 10.28 5.44
C VAL A 147 -6.58 10.02 6.91
N LEU A 148 -5.83 10.62 7.84
CA LEU A 148 -6.10 10.55 9.29
C LEU A 148 -7.45 11.20 9.64
N GLY A 149 -7.77 12.36 9.06
CA GLY A 149 -9.11 12.97 9.19
C GLY A 149 -10.23 12.05 8.69
N GLN A 150 -10.03 11.42 7.52
CA GLN A 150 -10.99 10.44 6.99
C GLN A 150 -11.10 9.17 7.83
N PHE A 151 -9.98 8.70 8.41
CA PHE A 151 -9.95 7.60 9.38
C PHE A 151 -10.85 7.93 10.57
N TYR A 152 -10.72 9.13 11.14
CA TYR A 152 -11.57 9.55 12.26
C TYR A 152 -13.06 9.54 11.91
N ILE A 153 -13.45 10.04 10.73
CA ILE A 153 -14.85 10.02 10.26
C ILE A 153 -15.36 8.58 10.14
N ARG A 154 -14.61 7.68 9.49
CA ARG A 154 -15.01 6.26 9.35
C ARG A 154 -15.20 5.58 10.71
N ASN A 155 -14.48 6.03 11.73
CA ASN A 155 -14.51 5.50 13.08
C ASN A 155 -15.35 6.34 14.06
N LYS A 156 -16.22 7.22 13.55
CA LYS A 156 -17.18 8.04 14.32
C LYS A 156 -16.52 8.99 15.34
N LYS A 157 -15.31 9.46 15.02
CA LYS A 157 -14.51 10.43 15.79
C LYS A 157 -14.57 11.82 15.16
N ASP A 158 -15.77 12.35 15.00
CA ASP A 158 -16.01 13.56 14.19
C ASP A 158 -15.34 14.81 14.78
N LYS A 159 -15.14 14.87 16.10
CA LYS A 159 -14.43 15.97 16.77
C LYS A 159 -12.96 15.99 16.35
N GLU A 160 -12.29 14.85 16.43
CA GLU A 160 -10.89 14.67 16.06
C GLU A 160 -10.70 14.90 14.55
N ALA A 161 -11.62 14.40 13.73
CA ALA A 161 -11.66 14.68 12.30
C ALA A 161 -11.74 16.19 12.02
N LYS A 162 -12.66 16.90 12.70
CA LYS A 162 -12.84 18.34 12.54
C LYS A 162 -11.58 19.11 12.91
N THR A 163 -10.91 18.74 14.00
CA THR A 163 -9.65 19.35 14.44
C THR A 163 -8.58 19.28 13.35
N ILE A 164 -8.24 18.08 12.88
CA ILE A 164 -7.13 17.92 11.92
C ILE A 164 -7.47 18.53 10.54
N LEU A 165 -8.72 18.45 10.10
CA LEU A 165 -9.16 19.05 8.84
C LEU A 165 -9.11 20.58 8.92
N GLN A 166 -9.52 21.17 10.05
CA GLN A 166 -9.44 22.61 10.28
C GLN A 166 -7.98 23.09 10.30
N GLU A 167 -7.09 22.34 10.95
CA GLU A 167 -5.65 22.65 10.94
C GLU A 167 -5.06 22.65 9.52
N ILE A 168 -5.39 21.64 8.69
CA ILE A 168 -4.96 21.60 7.27
C ILE A 168 -5.40 22.88 6.55
N VAL A 169 -6.66 23.30 6.72
CA VAL A 169 -7.22 24.49 6.06
C VAL A 169 -6.56 25.76 6.57
N ASP A 170 -6.37 25.91 7.89
CA ASP A 170 -5.77 27.11 8.47
C ASP A 170 -4.27 27.24 8.18
N GLU A 171 -3.54 26.12 8.15
CA GLU A 171 -2.16 26.11 7.70
C GLU A 171 -2.03 26.49 6.23
N SER A 172 -2.97 26.07 5.39
CA SER A 172 -2.94 26.36 3.95
C SER A 172 -2.91 27.86 3.64
N LYS A 173 -3.55 28.68 4.48
CA LYS A 173 -3.59 30.15 4.38
C LYS A 173 -2.22 30.79 4.59
N ARG A 174 -1.29 30.07 5.24
CA ARG A 174 0.07 30.51 5.56
C ARG A 174 1.12 29.89 4.63
N LEU A 175 0.73 29.03 3.70
CA LEU A 175 1.65 28.42 2.74
C LEU A 175 2.15 29.43 1.72
N SER A 176 3.37 29.21 1.23
CA SER A 176 3.84 29.85 0.01
C SER A 176 2.96 29.42 -1.18
N LYS A 177 2.98 30.21 -2.27
CA LYS A 177 2.27 29.87 -3.51
C LYS A 177 2.62 28.47 -4.01
N GLN A 178 3.90 28.10 -3.96
CA GLN A 178 4.37 26.78 -4.36
C GLN A 178 3.83 25.70 -3.42
N GLY A 179 3.93 25.90 -2.09
CA GLY A 179 3.45 24.94 -1.10
C GLY A 179 1.94 24.69 -1.22
N TYR A 180 1.15 25.75 -1.44
CA TYR A 180 -0.28 25.63 -1.71
C TYR A 180 -0.53 24.88 -3.02
N SER A 181 0.17 25.23 -4.10
CA SER A 181 0.02 24.57 -5.41
C SER A 181 0.26 23.06 -5.33
N THR A 182 1.32 22.63 -4.64
CA THR A 182 1.64 21.20 -4.45
C THR A 182 0.54 20.46 -3.69
N ASN A 183 -0.11 21.10 -2.73
CA ASN A 183 -1.10 20.46 -1.84
C ASN A 183 -2.55 20.83 -2.17
N ARG A 184 -2.80 21.54 -3.27
CA ARG A 184 -4.10 22.16 -3.59
C ARG A 184 -5.25 21.16 -3.58
N ILE A 185 -5.04 19.99 -4.17
CA ILE A 185 -6.07 18.93 -4.25
C ILE A 185 -6.45 18.46 -2.84
N ILE A 186 -5.46 18.31 -1.98
CA ILE A 186 -5.63 17.81 -0.61
C ILE A 186 -6.33 18.83 0.27
N ILE A 187 -5.91 20.10 0.18
CA ILE A 187 -6.52 21.21 0.92
C ILE A 187 -8.00 21.35 0.54
N LYS A 188 -8.32 21.37 -0.76
CA LYS A 188 -9.71 21.42 -1.22
C LYS A 188 -10.54 20.25 -0.71
N LYS A 189 -9.96 19.04 -0.70
CA LYS A 189 -10.65 17.87 -0.17
C LYS A 189 -10.91 18.00 1.34
N ALA A 190 -9.98 18.58 2.09
CA ALA A 190 -10.19 18.87 3.50
C ALA A 190 -11.32 19.89 3.72
N GLU A 191 -11.36 20.98 2.93
CA GLU A 191 -12.44 21.98 2.96
C GLU A 191 -13.81 21.35 2.68
N GLU A 192 -13.91 20.53 1.62
CA GLU A 192 -15.14 19.81 1.26
C GLU A 192 -15.64 18.93 2.41
N ILE A 193 -14.76 18.12 3.00
CA ILE A 193 -15.14 17.20 4.08
C ILE A 193 -15.53 18.00 5.32
N LEU A 194 -14.77 19.03 5.67
CA LEU A 194 -15.05 19.86 6.84
C LEU A 194 -16.43 20.53 6.77
N ALA A 195 -16.86 20.95 5.57
CA ALA A 195 -18.19 21.52 5.35
C ALA A 195 -19.32 20.50 5.58
N THR A 196 -19.06 19.19 5.46
CA THR A 196 -20.05 18.14 5.78
C THR A 196 -20.12 17.77 7.26
N LEU A 197 -19.13 18.19 8.05
CA LEU A 197 -19.06 17.98 9.51
C LEU A 197 -19.52 19.22 10.31
N ALA A 198 -20.03 20.25 9.62
CA ALA A 198 -20.55 21.49 10.19
C ALA A 198 -22.04 21.35 10.49
#